data_AF-A0A0S8GUZ8-F1
#
_entry.id   AF-A0A0S8GUZ8-F1
#
_cell.length_a   1.000
_cell.length_b   1.000
_cell.length_c   1.000
_cell.angle_alpha   90.00
_cell.angle_beta   90.00
_cell.angle_gamma   90.00
#
_symmetry.space_group_name_H-M   'P 1'
#
loop_
_entity.id
_entity.type
_entity.pdbx_description
1 polymer ?
#
loop_
_entity_poly.entity_id
_entity_poly.type
_entity_poly.pdbx_seq_one_letter_code
_entity_poly.pdbx_strand_id
1 'polypeptide(L)'
;MRNIRIFRSEIHRNCRFKSRHWLTLLIIISYILPGSLPALAQYHGGNGEPNTPFLIADDFDMYQIGLHPEHYSKHFKLIADIDLFMFTGTLFNIIGSDSKPFGGVFDGSGYKIKNFTYTSTDSDYIGLFGYVGAKARIQDLSLVGVNIDAGSGSNVGGLAGYNEGTIVNCSVVGSITATKTDIITAVCIGGLAGENLYGSITNCSVGGSVSGNIYVGGLVGRNLFGSITGCHTCNTVTGKETTGGLIGHNNEGVLTNCYSIGNVYGKYTAGGLVGINGPEAWIYPPDPVDSILGCYAGGQVKGKLNVGGLAGGNYGNVFNSYASGSVTATEDYTGGLVGGHTSGIISNCYACGLVISPGNDVGGLIGHDLWGRSYQKSFWDETVNAGLNGIGNTSDPNVIAETTANLQKSATFTNVGWDFVGETYNGDLDYWRMCGDDLVYPELSWQFLAGDLLCPAGVDILDLAYWAAHWLDVNCDASNNYCRRGDFNHDGCVDLFDYRFIAAHWLKIN
;
A
#
# COMPACT_ATOMS: atom_id res chain seq x y z
N MET A 1 28.07 67.27 -36.32
CA MET A 1 27.96 67.47 -34.85
C MET A 1 28.07 66.12 -34.18
N ARG A 2 28.92 66.02 -33.14
CA ARG A 2 29.44 64.80 -32.50
C ARG A 2 28.46 64.19 -31.46
N ASN A 3 28.53 62.85 -31.32
CA ASN A 3 28.50 62.05 -30.07
C ASN A 3 27.17 61.98 -29.25
N ILE A 4 26.80 60.99 -28.41
CA ILE A 4 27.10 59.57 -28.09
C ILE A 4 26.17 59.20 -26.89
N ARG A 5 25.67 57.95 -26.82
CA ARG A 5 25.22 57.10 -25.68
C ARG A 5 24.00 57.39 -24.73
N ILE A 6 23.03 56.46 -24.80
CA ILE A 6 22.46 55.51 -23.78
C ILE A 6 22.12 56.01 -22.35
N PHE A 7 20.83 55.95 -21.92
CA PHE A 7 20.25 54.99 -20.92
C PHE A 7 18.76 55.25 -20.58
N ARG A 8 17.94 54.16 -20.57
CA ARG A 8 16.65 53.87 -19.86
C ARG A 8 15.44 54.78 -20.09
N SER A 9 14.16 54.38 -20.00
CA SER A 9 13.36 53.15 -20.09
C SER A 9 11.90 53.60 -19.95
N GLU A 10 10.95 52.76 -20.36
CA GLU A 10 9.49 52.81 -20.08
C GLU A 10 8.57 53.63 -20.99
N ILE A 11 7.90 52.90 -21.89
CA ILE A 11 6.61 53.25 -22.49
C ILE A 11 5.62 52.11 -22.21
N HIS A 12 4.46 52.51 -21.71
CA HIS A 12 3.22 51.78 -21.39
C HIS A 12 2.73 50.73 -22.40
N ARG A 13 2.11 49.64 -21.89
CA ARG A 13 0.64 49.31 -21.94
C ARG A 13 0.39 47.87 -21.45
N ASN A 14 -0.24 47.71 -20.29
CA ASN A 14 -1.67 47.34 -20.09
C ASN A 14 -2.07 45.90 -20.48
N CYS A 15 -2.02 44.99 -19.50
CA CYS A 15 -3.11 44.05 -19.22
C CYS A 15 -3.26 43.93 -17.70
N ARG A 16 -4.45 44.28 -17.19
CA ARG A 16 -4.75 44.49 -15.78
C ARG A 16 -4.80 43.16 -15.01
N PHE A 17 -3.86 42.96 -14.10
CA PHE A 17 -4.03 42.14 -12.92
C PHE A 17 -5.14 42.75 -12.04
N LYS A 18 -6.15 41.96 -11.66
CA LYS A 18 -6.99 42.24 -10.48
C LYS A 18 -6.49 41.36 -9.34
N SER A 19 -5.55 41.87 -8.56
CA SER A 19 -5.36 41.45 -7.18
C SER A 19 -6.12 42.43 -6.27
N ARG A 20 -7.02 41.90 -5.43
CA ARG A 20 -7.64 42.62 -4.30
C ARG A 20 -7.98 41.56 -3.24
N HIS A 21 -7.09 41.32 -2.27
CA HIS A 21 -7.15 41.95 -0.95
C HIS A 21 -8.53 41.78 -0.28
N TRP A 22 -8.75 40.64 0.39
CA TRP A 22 -9.77 40.51 1.43
C TRP A 22 -9.21 39.68 2.59
N LEU A 23 -8.50 40.35 3.49
CA LEU A 23 -8.34 39.92 4.87
C LEU A 23 -8.25 41.19 5.72
N THR A 24 -8.95 41.18 6.86
CA THR A 24 -9.19 42.23 7.87
C THR A 24 -10.33 43.22 7.63
N LEU A 25 -11.57 42.78 7.93
CA LEU A 25 -12.51 43.60 8.72
C LEU A 25 -13.65 42.71 9.27
N LEU A 26 -13.53 42.29 10.53
CA LEU A 26 -14.57 41.56 11.26
C LEU A 26 -14.71 42.17 12.66
N ILE A 27 -15.11 43.44 12.73
CA ILE A 27 -15.56 44.10 13.97
C ILE A 27 -16.69 45.09 13.62
N ILE A 28 -17.88 44.82 14.17
CA ILE A 28 -19.06 45.68 14.41
C ILE A 28 -19.88 46.12 13.18
N ILE A 29 -20.98 45.41 12.91
CA ILE A 29 -22.33 46.01 12.82
C ILE A 29 -23.32 45.04 13.47
N SER A 30 -23.61 45.25 14.75
CA SER A 30 -24.89 44.86 15.34
C SER A 30 -25.77 46.12 15.38
N TYR A 31 -26.91 46.06 14.69
CA TYR A 31 -28.23 46.57 15.11
C TYR A 31 -29.17 46.73 13.90
N ILE A 32 -30.37 46.14 14.06
CA ILE A 32 -31.64 46.38 13.34
C ILE A 32 -31.92 45.46 12.12
N LEU A 33 -32.52 44.30 12.41
CA LEU A 33 -33.83 43.81 11.90
C LEU A 33 -34.14 42.46 12.59
N PRO A 34 -35.36 42.21 13.13
CA PRO A 34 -35.75 40.91 13.64
C PRO A 34 -36.20 40.04 12.47
N GLY A 35 -35.25 39.61 11.66
CA GLY A 35 -35.39 38.47 10.76
C GLY A 35 -34.19 37.60 11.04
N SER A 36 -34.39 36.32 11.37
CA SER A 36 -33.30 35.36 11.45
C SER A 36 -32.52 35.46 10.14
N LEU A 37 -31.30 36.01 10.20
CA LEU A 37 -30.35 35.86 9.10
C LEU A 37 -30.27 34.35 8.84
N PRO A 38 -30.46 33.87 7.60
CA PRO A 38 -30.15 32.47 7.32
C PRO A 38 -28.71 32.26 7.79
N ALA A 39 -28.50 31.21 8.60
CA ALA A 39 -27.16 30.83 8.99
C ALA A 39 -26.32 30.77 7.70
N LEU A 40 -25.19 31.48 7.67
CA LEU A 40 -24.23 31.33 6.58
C LEU A 40 -23.96 29.83 6.46
N ALA A 41 -24.17 29.27 5.27
CA ALA A 41 -23.88 27.86 5.04
C ALA A 41 -22.40 27.65 5.37
N GLN A 42 -22.14 26.75 6.33
CA GLN A 42 -20.80 26.51 6.86
C GLN A 42 -19.87 25.86 5.84
N TYR A 43 -20.46 25.16 4.88
CA TYR A 43 -19.81 24.56 3.72
C TYR A 43 -20.55 25.00 2.45
N HIS A 44 -20.04 24.65 1.27
CA HIS A 44 -20.65 25.02 -0.02
C HIS A 44 -22.04 24.41 -0.30
N GLY A 45 -22.51 23.48 0.54
CA GLY A 45 -23.88 22.96 0.47
C GLY A 45 -24.06 21.69 1.28
N GLY A 46 -25.27 21.14 1.25
CA GLY A 46 -25.64 19.91 1.97
C GLY A 46 -25.95 20.13 3.45
N ASN A 47 -26.40 19.06 4.12
CA ASN A 47 -26.71 19.05 5.55
C ASN A 47 -25.98 17.92 6.31
N GLY A 48 -25.07 17.21 5.62
CA GLY A 48 -24.27 16.14 6.21
C GLY A 48 -24.99 14.79 6.33
N GLU A 49 -26.22 14.67 5.82
CA GLU A 49 -26.93 13.39 5.75
C GLU A 49 -26.47 12.57 4.53
N PRO A 50 -26.63 11.23 4.52
CA PRO A 50 -26.10 10.36 3.46
C PRO A 50 -26.47 10.76 2.03
N ASN A 51 -27.71 11.23 1.81
CA ASN A 51 -28.22 11.64 0.49
C ASN A 51 -27.96 13.12 0.18
N THR A 52 -27.51 13.89 1.16
CA THR A 52 -27.26 15.33 1.08
C THR A 52 -25.99 15.69 1.86
N PRO A 53 -24.83 15.09 1.48
CA PRO A 53 -23.57 15.28 2.19
C PRO A 53 -23.13 16.73 2.13
N PHE A 54 -22.33 17.17 3.10
CA PHE A 54 -21.68 18.46 3.03
C PHE A 54 -20.75 18.51 1.83
N LEU A 55 -20.87 19.56 1.00
CA LEU A 55 -20.09 19.74 -0.20
C LEU A 55 -18.84 20.55 0.12
N ILE A 56 -17.68 20.02 -0.26
CA ILE A 56 -16.36 20.61 -0.01
C ILE A 56 -15.77 21.05 -1.35
N ALA A 57 -15.70 22.37 -1.55
CA ALA A 57 -15.32 22.99 -2.81
C ALA A 57 -13.99 23.72 -2.76
N ASP A 58 -13.54 24.11 -1.58
CA ASP A 58 -12.29 24.83 -1.39
C ASP A 58 -11.54 24.44 -0.10
N ASP A 59 -10.40 25.08 0.09
CA ASP A 59 -9.48 24.85 1.18
C ASP A 59 -10.03 25.35 2.53
N PHE A 60 -10.90 26.37 2.51
CA PHE A 60 -11.60 26.86 3.69
C PHE A 60 -12.64 25.87 4.18
N ASP A 61 -13.46 25.28 3.30
CA ASP A 61 -14.39 24.20 3.66
C ASP A 61 -13.65 23.04 4.34
N MET A 62 -12.51 22.63 3.77
CA MET A 62 -11.69 21.55 4.31
C MET A 62 -11.17 21.88 5.71
N TYR A 63 -10.70 23.11 5.90
CA TYR A 63 -10.27 23.63 7.20
C TYR A 63 -11.42 23.68 8.23
N GLN A 64 -12.65 24.00 7.80
CA GLN A 64 -13.83 24.03 8.67
C GLN A 64 -14.17 22.65 9.23
N ILE A 65 -13.87 21.55 8.53
CA ILE A 65 -14.14 20.20 9.07
C ILE A 65 -13.40 20.01 10.39
N GLY A 66 -12.09 20.30 10.44
CA GLY A 66 -11.27 20.15 11.64
C GLY A 66 -11.67 21.08 12.81
N LEU A 67 -12.36 22.19 12.54
CA LEU A 67 -12.88 23.10 13.56
C LEU A 67 -14.20 22.64 14.19
N HIS A 68 -14.91 21.71 13.54
CA HIS A 68 -16.29 21.37 13.87
C HIS A 68 -16.45 19.86 14.16
N PRO A 69 -15.90 19.38 15.30
CA PRO A 69 -15.96 17.97 15.67
C PRO A 69 -17.39 17.42 15.88
N GLU A 70 -18.38 18.29 16.07
CA GLU A 70 -19.81 17.92 16.06
C GLU A 70 -20.27 17.37 14.70
N HIS A 71 -19.54 17.65 13.61
CA HIS A 71 -19.81 17.13 12.28
C HIS A 71 -19.07 15.84 11.94
N TYR A 72 -18.20 15.32 12.82
CA TYR A 72 -17.40 14.13 12.53
C TYR A 72 -18.19 12.85 12.27
N SER A 73 -19.49 12.81 12.61
CA SER A 73 -20.40 11.70 12.28
C SER A 73 -21.17 11.90 10.96
N LYS A 74 -20.95 13.02 10.25
CA LYS A 74 -21.66 13.40 9.04
C LYS A 74 -20.94 12.96 7.77
N HIS A 75 -21.62 13.13 6.64
CA HIS A 75 -21.12 12.77 5.31
C HIS A 75 -20.57 14.01 4.59
N PHE A 76 -19.41 13.87 3.97
CA PHE A 76 -18.69 14.90 3.25
C PHE A 76 -18.37 14.41 1.84
N LYS A 77 -18.43 15.30 0.86
CA LYS A 77 -18.14 14.99 -0.53
C LYS A 77 -17.34 16.11 -1.19
N LEU A 78 -16.20 15.79 -1.78
CA LEU A 78 -15.45 16.74 -2.61
C LEU A 78 -16.21 17.03 -3.91
N ILE A 79 -16.23 18.30 -4.30
CA ILE A 79 -16.78 18.74 -5.61
C ILE A 79 -15.75 19.50 -6.46
N ALA A 80 -14.51 19.60 -5.98
CA ALA A 80 -13.38 20.20 -6.68
C ALA A 80 -12.05 19.68 -6.10
N ASP A 81 -10.97 19.83 -6.86
CA ASP A 81 -9.62 19.67 -6.32
C ASP A 81 -9.33 20.78 -5.30
N ILE A 82 -8.81 20.40 -4.14
CA ILE A 82 -8.50 21.31 -3.03
C ILE A 82 -6.99 21.53 -2.95
N ASP A 83 -6.55 22.75 -2.64
CA ASP A 83 -5.15 23.09 -2.48
C ASP A 83 -4.89 23.70 -1.10
N LEU A 84 -4.17 22.98 -0.24
CA LEU A 84 -3.93 23.35 1.15
C LEU A 84 -2.64 24.17 1.35
N PHE A 85 -2.02 24.70 0.29
CA PHE A 85 -0.71 25.36 0.36
C PHE A 85 -0.62 26.54 1.36
N MET A 86 -1.75 27.17 1.70
CA MET A 86 -1.79 28.26 2.68
C MET A 86 -1.66 27.78 4.13
N PHE A 87 -1.92 26.50 4.40
CA PHE A 87 -1.80 25.90 5.72
C PHE A 87 -0.39 25.30 5.88
N THR A 88 0.43 25.94 6.70
CA THR A 88 1.82 25.53 6.98
C THR A 88 2.03 25.34 8.47
N GLY A 89 3.11 24.65 8.87
CA GLY A 89 3.36 24.34 10.28
C GLY A 89 2.23 23.50 10.86
N THR A 90 1.58 24.00 11.91
CA THR A 90 0.42 23.35 12.55
C THR A 90 -0.91 24.05 12.25
N LEU A 91 -0.96 24.92 11.22
CA LEU A 91 -2.15 25.75 10.95
C LEU A 91 -3.36 24.97 10.41
N PHE A 92 -3.16 23.77 9.85
CA PHE A 92 -4.27 22.92 9.45
C PHE A 92 -4.84 22.21 10.68
N ASN A 93 -6.16 22.32 10.91
CA ASN A 93 -6.81 21.55 11.96
C ASN A 93 -6.99 20.10 11.51
N ILE A 94 -6.18 19.21 12.06
CA ILE A 94 -6.27 17.76 11.82
C ILE A 94 -7.68 17.26 12.17
N ILE A 95 -8.24 16.43 11.29
CA ILE A 95 -9.62 15.93 11.43
C ILE A 95 -9.61 14.68 12.33
N GLY A 96 -10.35 14.73 13.43
CA GLY A 96 -10.47 13.62 14.37
C GLY A 96 -9.31 13.53 15.38
N SER A 97 -9.64 13.14 16.60
CA SER A 97 -8.71 12.85 17.69
C SER A 97 -9.10 11.55 18.41
N ASP A 98 -8.23 11.05 19.28
CA ASP A 98 -8.49 9.91 20.17
C ASP A 98 -9.80 10.04 20.99
N SER A 99 -10.13 11.26 21.41
CA SER A 99 -11.32 11.59 22.19
C SER A 99 -12.56 11.89 21.33
N LYS A 100 -12.36 12.25 20.07
CA LYS A 100 -13.40 12.62 19.09
C LYS A 100 -12.99 12.09 17.71
N PRO A 101 -13.05 10.78 17.46
CA PRO A 101 -12.63 10.23 16.18
C PRO A 101 -13.56 10.69 15.05
N PHE A 102 -13.03 10.78 13.83
CA PHE A 102 -13.87 10.90 12.64
C PHE A 102 -14.69 9.61 12.51
N GLY A 103 -16.01 9.72 12.42
CA GLY A 103 -16.93 8.58 12.41
C GLY A 103 -17.90 8.54 11.22
N GLY A 104 -17.74 9.48 10.28
CA GLY A 104 -18.62 9.70 9.14
C GLY A 104 -18.05 9.17 7.82
N VAL A 105 -18.57 9.67 6.70
CA VAL A 105 -18.08 9.32 5.37
C VAL A 105 -17.39 10.51 4.74
N PHE A 106 -16.18 10.32 4.23
CA PHE A 106 -15.48 11.29 3.40
C PHE A 106 -15.28 10.71 2.00
N ASP A 107 -16.07 11.19 1.04
CA ASP A 107 -16.05 10.79 -0.36
C ASP A 107 -15.23 11.81 -1.18
N GLY A 108 -14.04 11.41 -1.61
CA GLY A 108 -13.18 12.22 -2.46
C GLY A 108 -13.68 12.35 -3.90
N SER A 109 -14.58 11.46 -4.34
CA SER A 109 -15.18 11.45 -5.69
C SER A 109 -14.17 11.53 -6.84
N GLY A 110 -12.95 11.04 -6.62
CA GLY A 110 -11.83 11.09 -7.56
C GLY A 110 -11.08 12.43 -7.62
N TYR A 111 -11.47 13.42 -6.81
CA TYR A 111 -10.76 14.69 -6.69
C TYR A 111 -9.50 14.56 -5.82
N LYS A 112 -8.61 15.54 -5.98
CA LYS A 112 -7.33 15.60 -5.29
C LYS A 112 -7.34 16.64 -4.18
N ILE A 113 -6.66 16.33 -3.08
CA ILE A 113 -6.23 17.33 -2.09
C ILE A 113 -4.72 17.49 -2.24
N LYS A 114 -4.27 18.72 -2.47
CA LYS A 114 -2.87 19.03 -2.78
C LYS A 114 -2.19 19.75 -1.64
N ASN A 115 -0.87 19.58 -1.55
CA ASN A 115 0.04 20.39 -0.75
C ASN A 115 -0.28 20.40 0.76
N PHE A 116 -0.84 19.30 1.28
CA PHE A 116 -1.01 19.13 2.72
C PHE A 116 0.36 19.09 3.41
N THR A 117 0.66 20.14 4.17
CA THR A 117 1.91 20.28 4.91
C THR A 117 1.63 20.32 6.40
N TYR A 118 2.37 19.55 7.19
CA TYR A 118 2.26 19.58 8.65
C TYR A 118 3.65 19.43 9.28
N THR A 119 4.01 20.36 10.17
CA THR A 119 5.27 20.33 10.91
C THR A 119 5.01 20.47 12.40
N SER A 120 5.35 19.45 13.17
CA SER A 120 5.19 19.41 14.63
C SER A 120 6.46 18.91 15.32
N THR A 121 6.62 19.23 16.60
CA THR A 121 7.78 18.77 17.39
C THR A 121 7.52 17.48 18.16
N ASP A 122 6.29 17.21 18.58
CA ASP A 122 5.97 16.18 19.58
C ASP A 122 4.50 15.71 19.58
N SER A 123 3.73 16.01 18.52
CA SER A 123 2.32 15.63 18.44
C SER A 123 2.15 14.21 17.90
N ASP A 124 1.29 13.42 18.53
CA ASP A 124 0.87 12.12 18.02
C ASP A 124 -0.36 12.24 17.09
N TYR A 125 -0.70 11.17 16.38
CA TYR A 125 -1.89 11.06 15.53
C TYR A 125 -1.91 12.09 14.40
N ILE A 126 -0.85 12.07 13.58
CA ILE A 126 -0.69 13.03 12.49
C ILE A 126 -1.12 12.40 11.17
N GLY A 127 -2.03 13.08 10.50
CA GLY A 127 -2.47 12.84 9.13
C GLY A 127 -3.51 13.89 8.75
N LEU A 128 -4.02 13.85 7.52
CA LEU A 128 -5.18 14.68 7.17
C LEU A 128 -6.35 14.40 8.14
N PHE A 129 -6.50 13.12 8.48
CA PHE A 129 -7.29 12.62 9.59
C PHE A 129 -6.33 12.15 10.70
N GLY A 130 -6.45 12.70 11.90
CA GLY A 130 -5.64 12.25 13.03
C GLY A 130 -6.10 10.88 13.52
N TYR A 131 -7.42 10.72 13.64
CA TYR A 131 -8.04 9.50 14.12
C TYR A 131 -9.31 9.17 13.32
N VAL A 132 -9.30 8.03 12.62
CA VAL A 132 -10.42 7.48 11.88
C VAL A 132 -11.05 6.37 12.72
N GLY A 133 -12.27 6.60 13.23
CA GLY A 133 -12.97 5.66 14.11
C GLY A 133 -13.64 4.50 13.36
N ALA A 134 -14.00 3.45 14.09
CA ALA A 134 -14.49 2.19 13.53
C ALA A 134 -15.71 2.25 12.58
N LYS A 135 -16.49 3.33 12.61
CA LYS A 135 -17.65 3.52 11.71
C LYS A 135 -17.34 4.39 10.50
N ALA A 136 -16.17 5.02 10.47
CA ALA A 136 -15.82 5.93 9.41
C ALA A 136 -15.45 5.21 8.12
N ARG A 137 -15.68 5.91 7.02
CA ARG A 137 -15.27 5.49 5.69
C ARG A 137 -14.65 6.65 4.95
N ILE A 138 -13.40 6.49 4.52
CA ILE A 138 -12.70 7.43 3.63
C ILE A 138 -12.54 6.72 2.29
N GLN A 139 -13.00 7.34 1.21
CA GLN A 139 -12.97 6.71 -0.10
C GLN A 139 -12.61 7.65 -1.25
N ASP A 140 -12.07 7.08 -2.32
CA ASP A 140 -11.92 7.71 -3.65
C ASP A 140 -11.18 9.07 -3.58
N LEU A 141 -10.09 9.10 -2.81
CA LEU A 141 -9.36 10.33 -2.44
C LEU A 141 -7.87 10.22 -2.74
N SER A 142 -7.32 11.22 -3.43
CA SER A 142 -5.89 11.32 -3.71
C SER A 142 -5.24 12.52 -3.04
N LEU A 143 -4.25 12.27 -2.17
CA LEU A 143 -3.38 13.30 -1.60
C LEU A 143 -2.10 13.45 -2.42
N VAL A 144 -1.80 14.65 -2.90
CA VAL A 144 -0.64 14.92 -3.77
C VAL A 144 0.22 16.05 -3.21
N GLY A 145 1.53 15.82 -3.12
CA GLY A 145 2.46 16.81 -2.55
C GLY A 145 2.33 16.89 -1.03
N VAL A 146 2.07 15.77 -0.36
CA VAL A 146 2.08 15.70 1.11
C VAL A 146 3.49 15.96 1.62
N ASN A 147 3.63 16.80 2.65
CA ASN A 147 4.90 17.08 3.30
C ASN A 147 4.74 17.13 4.83
N ILE A 148 5.02 16.02 5.49
CA ILE A 148 4.88 15.88 6.94
C ILE A 148 6.25 15.71 7.59
N ASP A 149 6.55 16.58 8.54
CA ASP A 149 7.66 16.43 9.50
C ASP A 149 7.08 16.42 10.91
N ALA A 150 6.91 15.21 11.46
CA ALA A 150 6.26 15.01 12.74
C ALA A 150 7.20 15.21 13.95
N GLY A 151 8.51 15.47 13.75
CA GLY A 151 9.45 15.58 14.86
C GLY A 151 9.48 14.29 15.69
N SER A 152 9.20 14.37 16.98
CA SER A 152 9.05 13.19 17.85
C SER A 152 7.60 12.68 17.97
N GLY A 153 6.74 12.92 16.97
CA GLY A 153 5.39 12.36 16.91
C GLY A 153 5.36 10.85 16.64
N SER A 154 4.27 10.21 17.08
CA SER A 154 3.91 8.81 16.82
C SER A 154 2.56 8.71 16.10
N ASN A 155 2.28 7.56 15.47
CA ASN A 155 1.08 7.33 14.66
C ASN A 155 0.96 8.40 13.57
N VAL A 156 1.92 8.36 12.65
CA VAL A 156 2.07 9.35 11.57
C VAL A 156 1.75 8.69 10.23
N GLY A 157 0.75 9.22 9.52
CA GLY A 157 0.41 8.83 8.17
C GLY A 157 0.07 10.04 7.30
N GLY A 158 0.16 9.92 5.99
CA GLY A 158 -0.25 10.99 5.08
C GLY A 158 -1.75 11.24 5.13
N LEU A 159 -2.55 10.16 5.17
CA LEU A 159 -4.00 10.24 5.23
C LEU A 159 -4.53 10.10 6.65
N ALA A 160 -4.06 9.09 7.40
CA ALA A 160 -4.54 8.77 8.74
C ALA A 160 -3.39 8.65 9.75
N GLY A 161 -3.46 9.31 10.90
CA GLY A 161 -2.57 8.99 12.01
C GLY A 161 -2.88 7.59 12.56
N TYR A 162 -4.16 7.38 12.87
CA TYR A 162 -4.73 6.13 13.38
C TYR A 162 -5.97 5.74 12.60
N ASN A 163 -6.10 4.46 12.23
CA ASN A 163 -7.26 3.93 11.54
C ASN A 163 -7.88 2.72 12.27
N GLU A 164 -9.15 2.86 12.64
CA GLU A 164 -10.04 1.75 13.00
C GLU A 164 -11.16 1.52 11.98
N GLY A 165 -11.34 2.46 11.05
CA GLY A 165 -12.41 2.44 10.05
C GLY A 165 -12.00 1.82 8.72
N THR A 166 -12.74 2.19 7.68
CA THR A 166 -12.48 1.75 6.29
C THR A 166 -11.82 2.84 5.47
N ILE A 167 -10.67 2.54 4.87
CA ILE A 167 -10.00 3.37 3.87
C ILE A 167 -9.96 2.60 2.55
N VAL A 168 -10.50 3.18 1.47
CA VAL A 168 -10.62 2.47 0.19
C VAL A 168 -10.39 3.35 -1.01
N ASN A 169 -9.67 2.84 -2.02
CA ASN A 169 -9.37 3.57 -3.25
C ASN A 169 -8.70 4.93 -2.97
N CYS A 170 -7.78 4.97 -2.01
CA CYS A 170 -7.06 6.19 -1.63
C CYS A 170 -5.59 6.13 -2.06
N SER A 171 -5.03 7.28 -2.41
CA SER A 171 -3.60 7.36 -2.78
C SER A 171 -2.89 8.51 -2.07
N VAL A 172 -1.64 8.31 -1.64
CA VAL A 172 -0.80 9.37 -1.08
C VAL A 172 0.52 9.46 -1.84
N VAL A 173 0.89 10.68 -2.26
CA VAL A 173 2.21 10.96 -2.83
C VAL A 173 2.85 12.11 -2.09
N GLY A 174 3.99 11.86 -1.44
CA GLY A 174 4.67 12.89 -0.67
C GLY A 174 5.88 12.42 0.15
N SER A 175 6.34 13.29 1.05
CA SER A 175 7.42 13.02 2.00
C SER A 175 6.86 13.04 3.42
N ILE A 176 7.06 11.95 4.17
CA ILE A 176 6.57 11.79 5.55
C ILE A 176 7.74 11.36 6.42
N THR A 177 8.04 12.13 7.46
CA THR A 177 9.18 11.88 8.36
C THR A 177 8.77 11.98 9.83
N ALA A 178 9.27 11.05 10.64
CA ALA A 178 9.22 11.10 12.10
C ALA A 178 10.54 10.60 12.69
N THR A 179 10.96 11.17 13.82
CA THR A 179 12.29 10.98 14.39
C THR A 179 12.29 10.55 15.86
N LYS A 180 11.12 10.21 16.43
CA LYS A 180 11.04 9.66 17.80
C LYS A 180 11.86 8.37 17.92
N THR A 181 12.69 8.29 18.95
CA THR A 181 13.59 7.15 19.23
C THR A 181 13.17 6.33 20.44
N ASP A 182 12.07 6.71 21.11
CA ASP A 182 11.65 6.07 22.35
C ASP A 182 11.07 4.68 22.08
N ILE A 183 11.84 3.64 22.41
CA ILE A 183 11.48 2.22 22.23
C ILE A 183 10.33 1.78 23.15
N ILE A 184 9.97 2.62 24.15
CA ILE A 184 8.93 2.32 25.15
C ILE A 184 7.51 2.43 24.58
N THR A 185 7.31 3.23 23.54
CA THR A 185 6.02 3.34 22.83
C THR A 185 6.27 3.01 21.37
N ALA A 186 5.61 2.00 20.82
CA ALA A 186 5.68 1.66 19.40
C ALA A 186 5.49 2.91 18.52
N VAL A 187 6.57 3.42 17.93
CA VAL A 187 6.51 4.58 17.03
C VAL A 187 6.13 4.09 15.64
N CYS A 188 4.89 4.34 15.27
CA CYS A 188 4.31 3.88 14.01
C CYS A 188 4.31 5.02 12.98
N ILE A 189 4.97 4.80 11.84
CA ILE A 189 4.95 5.70 10.70
C ILE A 189 4.68 4.92 9.42
N GLY A 190 3.65 5.34 8.70
CA GLY A 190 3.28 4.82 7.39
C GLY A 190 3.06 5.93 6.38
N GLY A 191 3.08 5.60 5.10
CA GLY A 191 2.77 6.59 4.06
C GLY A 191 1.29 6.94 3.98
N LEU A 192 0.41 5.96 4.20
CA LEU A 192 -1.04 6.14 4.24
C LEU A 192 -1.52 6.30 5.67
N ALA A 193 -1.20 5.34 6.54
CA ALA A 193 -1.64 5.29 7.92
C ALA A 193 -0.48 5.04 8.89
N GLY A 194 -0.43 5.74 10.03
CA GLY A 194 0.54 5.41 11.09
C GLY A 194 0.26 4.01 11.65
N GLU A 195 -0.94 3.82 12.20
CA GLU A 195 -1.42 2.55 12.70
C GLU A 195 -2.79 2.19 12.13
N ASN A 196 -2.99 0.91 11.83
CA ASN A 196 -4.27 0.32 11.46
C ASN A 196 -4.66 -0.71 12.53
N LEU A 197 -5.64 -0.40 13.37
CA LEU A 197 -6.14 -1.28 14.44
C LEU A 197 -7.55 -1.74 14.11
N TYR A 198 -7.76 -3.03 13.85
CA TYR A 198 -9.05 -3.61 13.40
C TYR A 198 -9.64 -3.01 12.10
N GLY A 199 -9.02 -1.95 11.56
CA GLY A 199 -9.47 -1.26 10.37
C GLY A 199 -9.17 -2.03 9.08
N SER A 200 -9.85 -1.63 8.01
CA SER A 200 -9.71 -2.21 6.68
C SER A 200 -9.10 -1.19 5.71
N ILE A 201 -8.03 -1.55 5.03
CA ILE A 201 -7.41 -0.73 3.98
C ILE A 201 -7.44 -1.51 2.67
N THR A 202 -8.08 -0.96 1.64
CA THR A 202 -8.35 -1.68 0.39
C THR A 202 -8.03 -0.83 -0.84
N ASN A 203 -7.31 -1.40 -1.81
CA ASN A 203 -7.00 -0.73 -3.09
C ASN A 203 -6.33 0.64 -2.92
N CYS A 204 -5.43 0.75 -1.95
CA CYS A 204 -4.73 2.00 -1.67
C CYS A 204 -3.28 1.97 -2.17
N SER A 205 -2.75 3.14 -2.51
CA SER A 205 -1.38 3.27 -3.00
C SER A 205 -0.58 4.40 -2.37
N VAL A 206 0.74 4.21 -2.27
CA VAL A 206 1.67 5.25 -1.79
C VAL A 206 2.90 5.38 -2.67
N GLY A 207 3.25 6.63 -2.97
CA GLY A 207 4.51 7.02 -3.61
C GLY A 207 5.26 8.11 -2.83
N GLY A 208 6.52 8.37 -3.22
CA GLY A 208 7.38 9.37 -2.57
C GLY A 208 8.37 8.76 -1.57
N SER A 209 8.43 9.27 -0.34
CA SER A 209 9.38 8.81 0.69
C SER A 209 8.79 8.78 2.10
N VAL A 210 9.10 7.72 2.85
CA VAL A 210 8.74 7.58 4.27
C VAL A 210 10.01 7.30 5.08
N SER A 211 10.26 8.09 6.12
CA SER A 211 11.46 7.99 6.95
C SER A 211 11.13 7.97 8.44
N GLY A 212 11.61 6.97 9.16
CA GLY A 212 11.27 6.75 10.57
C GLY A 212 12.36 6.04 11.37
N ASN A 213 12.06 5.72 12.64
CA ASN A 213 12.98 4.95 13.48
C ASN A 213 12.46 3.55 13.85
N ILE A 214 11.22 3.39 14.35
CA ILE A 214 10.79 2.11 14.97
C ILE A 214 10.02 1.22 13.99
N TYR A 215 8.71 1.47 13.80
CA TYR A 215 7.88 0.74 12.85
C TYR A 215 7.60 1.60 11.64
N VAL A 216 8.39 1.39 10.60
CA VAL A 216 8.35 2.19 9.37
C VAL A 216 7.82 1.32 8.24
N GLY A 217 6.63 1.65 7.75
CA GLY A 217 6.03 1.02 6.58
C GLY A 217 5.84 1.99 5.43
N GLY A 218 5.94 1.50 4.19
CA GLY A 218 5.63 2.36 3.04
C GLY A 218 4.15 2.75 2.99
N LEU A 219 3.24 1.86 3.38
CA LEU A 219 1.79 2.06 3.47
C LEU A 219 1.36 2.29 4.92
N VAL A 220 1.66 1.34 5.81
CA VAL A 220 1.23 1.35 7.22
C VAL A 220 2.39 1.09 8.16
N GLY A 221 2.57 1.91 9.19
CA GLY A 221 3.60 1.66 10.21
C GLY A 221 3.37 0.34 10.94
N ARG A 222 2.20 0.20 11.57
CA ARG A 222 1.77 -1.02 12.25
C ARG A 222 0.35 -1.43 11.86
N ASN A 223 0.17 -2.68 11.45
CA ASN A 223 -1.13 -3.28 11.21
C ASN A 223 -1.43 -4.25 12.37
N LEU A 224 -2.42 -3.94 13.20
CA LEU A 224 -2.77 -4.69 14.41
C LEU A 224 -4.21 -5.20 14.28
N PHE A 225 -4.40 -6.51 14.13
CA PHE A 225 -5.73 -7.12 13.87
C PHE A 225 -6.48 -6.57 12.64
N GLY A 226 -5.81 -5.79 11.79
CA GLY A 226 -6.41 -5.14 10.62
C GLY A 226 -6.22 -5.95 9.34
N SER A 227 -7.03 -5.63 8.33
CA SER A 227 -6.97 -6.25 7.01
C SER A 227 -6.44 -5.25 5.97
N ILE A 228 -5.45 -5.67 5.18
CA ILE A 228 -4.92 -4.89 4.05
C ILE A 228 -5.03 -5.72 2.77
N THR A 229 -5.71 -5.19 1.76
CA THR A 229 -6.03 -5.94 0.54
C THR A 229 -5.83 -5.10 -0.72
N GLY A 230 -5.19 -5.65 -1.75
CA GLY A 230 -5.04 -4.96 -3.04
C GLY A 230 -4.20 -3.67 -2.99
N CYS A 231 -3.37 -3.51 -1.95
CA CYS A 231 -2.63 -2.27 -1.71
C CYS A 231 -1.19 -2.35 -2.20
N HIS A 232 -0.63 -1.20 -2.60
CA HIS A 232 0.73 -1.18 -3.11
C HIS A 232 1.56 0.07 -2.83
N THR A 233 2.88 -0.11 -2.85
CA THR A 233 3.85 0.96 -2.60
C THR A 233 4.93 1.03 -3.67
N CYS A 234 5.29 2.25 -4.04
CA CYS A 234 6.47 2.55 -4.87
C CYS A 234 7.38 3.61 -4.24
N ASN A 235 7.11 3.99 -2.98
CA ASN A 235 7.91 4.93 -2.22
C ASN A 235 9.21 4.31 -1.70
N THR A 236 10.23 5.16 -1.50
CA THR A 236 11.43 4.76 -0.76
C THR A 236 11.15 4.78 0.73
N VAL A 237 11.48 3.69 1.44
CA VAL A 237 11.26 3.56 2.88
C VAL A 237 12.59 3.48 3.60
N THR A 238 12.84 4.37 4.56
CA THR A 238 14.06 4.38 5.39
C THR A 238 13.70 4.24 6.86
N GLY A 239 14.26 3.25 7.54
CA GLY A 239 14.00 3.00 8.96
C GLY A 239 15.23 2.52 9.72
N LYS A 240 15.14 2.48 11.06
CA LYS A 240 16.24 2.01 11.93
C LYS A 240 15.94 0.63 12.51
N GLU A 241 14.93 0.49 13.35
CA GLU A 241 14.62 -0.76 14.03
C GLU A 241 13.95 -1.76 13.08
N THR A 242 12.71 -1.49 12.67
CA THR A 242 11.91 -2.39 11.82
C THR A 242 11.33 -1.64 10.64
N THR A 243 11.69 -2.09 9.44
CA THR A 243 11.34 -1.41 8.19
C THR A 243 10.71 -2.39 7.20
N GLY A 244 9.54 -2.08 6.68
CA GLY A 244 8.92 -2.83 5.60
C GLY A 244 8.52 -1.93 4.45
N GLY A 245 8.68 -2.41 3.22
CA GLY A 245 8.29 -1.62 2.04
C GLY A 245 6.79 -1.35 1.93
N LEU A 246 5.93 -2.20 2.51
CA LEU A 246 4.50 -1.97 2.67
C LEU A 246 4.14 -1.74 4.14
N ILE A 247 4.51 -2.66 5.04
CA ILE A 247 4.16 -2.58 6.47
C ILE A 247 5.39 -2.71 7.35
N GLY A 248 5.56 -1.82 8.33
CA GLY A 248 6.63 -1.95 9.33
C GLY A 248 6.45 -3.23 10.15
N HIS A 249 5.34 -3.33 10.88
CA HIS A 249 4.99 -4.51 11.67
C HIS A 249 3.55 -4.95 11.42
N ASN A 250 3.39 -6.19 10.95
CA ASN A 250 2.08 -6.84 10.85
C ASN A 250 1.88 -7.73 12.07
N ASN A 251 1.00 -7.33 12.99
CA ASN A 251 0.74 -8.00 14.26
C ASN A 251 -0.69 -8.53 14.28
N GLU A 252 -0.84 -9.85 14.10
CA GLU A 252 -2.16 -10.50 14.05
C GLU A 252 -3.10 -9.93 12.97
N GLY A 253 -2.54 -9.26 11.96
CA GLY A 253 -3.26 -8.72 10.81
C GLY A 253 -3.06 -9.58 9.56
N VAL A 254 -3.91 -9.33 8.56
CA VAL A 254 -3.94 -10.10 7.30
C VAL A 254 -3.58 -9.20 6.12
N LEU A 255 -2.65 -9.67 5.29
CA LEU A 255 -2.27 -9.05 4.02
C LEU A 255 -2.66 -10.00 2.87
N THR A 256 -3.43 -9.47 1.92
CA THR A 256 -3.87 -10.23 0.75
C THR A 256 -3.65 -9.44 -0.52
N ASN A 257 -3.02 -10.03 -1.54
CA ASN A 257 -2.86 -9.41 -2.87
C ASN A 257 -2.22 -8.02 -2.81
N CYS A 258 -1.16 -7.87 -2.01
CA CYS A 258 -0.46 -6.62 -1.82
C CYS A 258 0.98 -6.69 -2.33
N TYR A 259 1.55 -5.54 -2.70
CA TYR A 259 2.93 -5.52 -3.19
C TYR A 259 3.72 -4.26 -2.91
N SER A 260 5.04 -4.39 -2.90
CA SER A 260 5.97 -3.27 -2.75
C SER A 260 7.08 -3.36 -3.79
N ILE A 261 7.25 -2.31 -4.58
CA ILE A 261 8.35 -2.17 -5.56
C ILE A 261 9.33 -1.05 -5.19
N GLY A 262 9.07 -0.35 -4.09
CA GLY A 262 9.94 0.70 -3.56
C GLY A 262 11.19 0.15 -2.86
N ASN A 263 12.27 0.92 -2.88
CA ASN A 263 13.50 0.54 -2.19
C ASN A 263 13.36 0.68 -0.67
N VAL A 264 13.93 -0.28 0.06
CA VAL A 264 13.89 -0.34 1.53
C VAL A 264 15.30 -0.24 2.10
N TYR A 265 15.52 0.73 2.98
CA TYR A 265 16.77 0.94 3.71
C TYR A 265 16.50 0.85 5.21
N GLY A 266 16.57 -0.35 5.78
CA GLY A 266 16.47 -0.57 7.23
C GLY A 266 17.85 -0.66 7.89
N LYS A 267 17.93 -0.58 9.22
CA LYS A 267 19.17 -0.90 9.95
C LYS A 267 19.09 -2.29 10.57
N TYR A 268 18.19 -2.58 11.51
CA TYR A 268 18.22 -3.84 12.27
C TYR A 268 17.28 -4.94 11.78
N THR A 269 16.15 -4.60 11.17
CA THR A 269 15.23 -5.56 10.56
C THR A 269 14.58 -4.91 9.35
N ALA A 270 14.69 -5.56 8.19
CA ALA A 270 14.24 -5.00 6.93
C ALA A 270 13.59 -6.08 6.06
N GLY A 271 12.36 -5.85 5.61
CA GLY A 271 11.67 -6.66 4.62
C GLY A 271 11.20 -5.84 3.44
N GLY A 272 11.26 -6.39 2.23
CA GLY A 272 10.78 -5.67 1.04
C GLY A 272 9.27 -5.42 1.05
N LEU A 273 8.49 -6.29 1.70
CA LEU A 273 7.05 -6.09 1.95
C LEU A 273 6.78 -5.76 3.42
N VAL A 274 7.22 -6.63 4.34
CA VAL A 274 6.89 -6.52 5.78
C VAL A 274 8.17 -6.54 6.62
N GLY A 275 8.35 -5.60 7.54
CA GLY A 275 9.51 -5.64 8.45
C GLY A 275 9.46 -6.86 9.37
N ILE A 276 8.42 -6.95 10.20
CA ILE A 276 8.10 -8.12 11.04
C ILE A 276 6.69 -8.58 10.76
N ASN A 277 6.51 -9.88 10.60
CA ASN A 277 5.21 -10.51 10.40
C ASN A 277 4.86 -11.45 11.57
N GLY A 278 3.76 -11.21 12.27
CA GLY A 278 3.28 -11.95 13.44
C GLY A 278 3.48 -11.22 14.78
N PRO A 279 3.07 -11.84 15.91
CA PRO A 279 2.92 -11.16 17.18
C PRO A 279 4.26 -10.75 17.83
N GLU A 280 4.22 -9.65 18.57
CA GLU A 280 5.38 -9.04 19.27
C GLU A 280 5.86 -9.85 20.50
N ALA A 281 5.16 -10.91 20.89
CA ALA A 281 5.39 -11.58 22.18
C ALA A 281 6.20 -12.89 22.07
N TRP A 282 7.26 -12.96 22.88
CA TRP A 282 8.01 -14.16 23.26
C TRP A 282 7.21 -15.13 24.15
N ILE A 283 5.92 -14.85 24.37
CA ILE A 283 5.02 -15.69 25.13
C ILE A 283 4.50 -16.76 24.17
N TYR A 284 4.73 -18.02 24.57
CA TYR A 284 4.24 -19.27 23.99
C TYR A 284 3.27 -19.08 22.81
N PRO A 285 3.65 -19.47 21.58
CA PRO A 285 3.05 -18.96 20.36
C PRO A 285 1.53 -19.20 20.39
N PRO A 286 0.69 -18.15 20.32
CA PRO A 286 -0.67 -18.36 19.84
C PRO A 286 -0.56 -18.99 18.44
N ASP A 287 -1.49 -19.87 18.09
CA ASP A 287 -1.49 -20.55 16.79
C ASP A 287 -1.25 -19.52 15.67
N PRO A 288 -0.26 -19.74 14.78
CA PRO A 288 0.11 -18.76 13.78
C PRO A 288 -1.10 -18.46 12.89
N VAL A 289 -1.55 -17.21 12.90
CA VAL A 289 -2.61 -16.72 12.03
C VAL A 289 -2.08 -16.46 10.62
N ASP A 290 -2.94 -16.67 9.63
CA ASP A 290 -2.64 -16.35 8.23
C ASP A 290 -2.38 -14.87 8.10
N SER A 291 -1.20 -14.53 7.60
CA SER A 291 -0.68 -13.18 7.76
C SER A 291 -0.23 -12.54 6.45
N ILE A 292 0.31 -13.34 5.52
CA ILE A 292 0.68 -12.88 4.17
C ILE A 292 0.22 -13.91 3.14
N LEU A 293 -0.66 -13.51 2.23
CA LEU A 293 -1.21 -14.37 1.18
C LEU A 293 -1.18 -13.65 -0.17
N GLY A 294 -0.63 -14.30 -1.20
CA GLY A 294 -0.71 -13.76 -2.55
C GLY A 294 0.03 -12.43 -2.70
N CYS A 295 1.17 -12.24 -2.04
CA CYS A 295 1.85 -10.94 -1.99
C CYS A 295 3.26 -11.00 -2.59
N TYR A 296 3.81 -9.84 -3.00
CA TYR A 296 5.19 -9.82 -3.51
C TYR A 296 5.98 -8.55 -3.21
N ALA A 297 7.31 -8.69 -3.25
CA ALA A 297 8.25 -7.57 -3.14
C ALA A 297 9.27 -7.58 -4.28
N GLY A 298 9.40 -6.46 -4.98
CA GLY A 298 10.34 -6.28 -6.10
C GLY A 298 11.43 -5.22 -5.88
N GLY A 299 11.31 -4.39 -4.84
CA GLY A 299 12.29 -3.35 -4.53
C GLY A 299 13.58 -3.89 -3.88
N GLN A 300 14.69 -3.16 -4.02
CA GLN A 300 15.92 -3.52 -3.31
C GLN A 300 15.75 -3.37 -1.80
N VAL A 301 16.27 -4.34 -1.04
CA VAL A 301 16.32 -4.28 0.43
C VAL A 301 17.77 -4.20 0.89
N LYS A 302 18.10 -3.18 1.68
CA LYS A 302 19.39 -3.05 2.36
C LYS A 302 19.19 -2.96 3.87
N GLY A 303 19.99 -3.72 4.62
CA GLY A 303 19.98 -3.71 6.08
C GLY A 303 21.28 -4.15 6.73
N LYS A 304 21.27 -4.28 8.05
CA LYS A 304 22.40 -4.78 8.84
C LYS A 304 22.16 -6.23 9.25
N LEU A 305 21.06 -6.48 9.96
CA LEU A 305 20.63 -7.77 10.54
C LEU A 305 19.19 -8.07 10.07
N ASN A 306 18.75 -9.33 10.08
CA ASN A 306 17.36 -9.75 9.78
C ASN A 306 16.81 -9.08 8.50
N VAL A 307 17.45 -9.37 7.37
CA VAL A 307 17.13 -8.75 6.08
C VAL A 307 16.54 -9.82 5.17
N GLY A 308 15.30 -9.62 4.73
CA GLY A 308 14.62 -10.50 3.79
C GLY A 308 14.02 -9.76 2.60
N GLY A 309 13.94 -10.42 1.45
CA GLY A 309 13.32 -9.82 0.26
C GLY A 309 11.82 -9.59 0.42
N LEU A 310 11.09 -10.47 1.10
CA LEU A 310 9.68 -10.28 1.44
C LEU A 310 9.51 -9.81 2.89
N ALA A 311 10.08 -10.55 3.86
CA ALA A 311 9.95 -10.25 5.28
C ALA A 311 11.29 -10.23 6.01
N GLY A 312 11.53 -9.24 6.87
CA GLY A 312 12.74 -9.21 7.71
C GLY A 312 12.72 -10.31 8.77
N GLY A 313 11.68 -10.30 9.61
CA GLY A 313 11.39 -11.34 10.60
C GLY A 313 10.01 -11.97 10.37
N ASN A 314 9.90 -13.30 10.53
CA ASN A 314 8.64 -14.01 10.36
C ASN A 314 8.25 -14.85 11.59
N TYR A 315 7.03 -14.64 12.06
CA TYR A 315 6.33 -15.31 13.15
C TYR A 315 4.91 -15.74 12.74
N GLY A 316 4.50 -15.53 11.48
CA GLY A 316 3.18 -15.88 10.96
C GLY A 316 3.27 -16.73 9.70
N ASN A 317 2.12 -17.09 9.14
CA ASN A 317 2.09 -17.88 7.91
C ASN A 317 2.29 -16.98 6.68
N VAL A 318 3.08 -17.48 5.73
CA VAL A 318 3.35 -16.86 4.44
C VAL A 318 2.99 -17.86 3.34
N PHE A 319 2.03 -17.49 2.51
CA PHE A 319 1.46 -18.35 1.48
C PHE A 319 1.48 -17.68 0.12
N ASN A 320 1.77 -18.47 -0.91
CA ASN A 320 1.63 -18.06 -2.32
C ASN A 320 2.25 -16.68 -2.56
N SER A 321 3.51 -16.47 -2.17
CA SER A 321 4.13 -15.14 -2.14
C SER A 321 5.57 -15.18 -2.59
N TYR A 322 6.10 -14.08 -3.12
CA TYR A 322 7.44 -14.09 -3.69
C TYR A 322 8.25 -12.80 -3.51
N ALA A 323 9.57 -12.93 -3.64
CA ALA A 323 10.50 -11.81 -3.62
C ALA A 323 11.45 -11.86 -4.83
N SER A 324 11.52 -10.76 -5.58
CA SER A 324 12.40 -10.61 -6.74
C SER A 324 13.46 -9.51 -6.57
N GLY A 325 13.30 -8.64 -5.56
CA GLY A 325 14.27 -7.59 -5.25
C GLY A 325 15.59 -8.11 -4.70
N SER A 326 16.70 -7.43 -5.00
CA SER A 326 18.01 -7.78 -4.45
C SER A 326 18.07 -7.50 -2.93
N VAL A 327 18.69 -8.40 -2.17
CA VAL A 327 18.86 -8.28 -0.72
C VAL A 327 20.35 -8.09 -0.41
N THR A 328 20.70 -7.03 0.32
CA THR A 328 22.06 -6.80 0.80
C THR A 328 22.08 -6.53 2.30
N ALA A 329 22.86 -7.30 3.04
CA ALA A 329 23.07 -7.11 4.46
C ALA A 329 24.56 -7.03 4.82
N THR A 330 24.85 -6.59 6.04
CA THR A 330 26.24 -6.52 6.54
C THR A 330 26.52 -7.49 7.69
N GLU A 331 25.50 -8.17 8.21
CA GLU A 331 25.58 -9.15 9.31
C GLU A 331 24.67 -10.37 9.03
N ASP A 332 24.39 -11.17 10.06
CA ASP A 332 23.64 -12.44 9.98
C ASP A 332 22.15 -12.27 9.63
N TYR A 333 21.50 -13.42 9.38
CA TYR A 333 20.06 -13.55 9.15
C TYR A 333 19.59 -12.84 7.87
N THR A 334 20.21 -13.24 6.76
CA THR A 334 19.91 -12.69 5.44
C THR A 334 19.30 -13.75 4.54
N GLY A 335 18.08 -13.53 4.05
CA GLY A 335 17.39 -14.47 3.17
C GLY A 335 16.78 -13.82 1.94
N GLY A 336 16.65 -14.57 0.84
CA GLY A 336 15.99 -14.07 -0.36
C GLY A 336 14.50 -13.77 -0.14
N LEU A 337 13.80 -14.57 0.66
CA LEU A 337 12.40 -14.36 1.05
C LEU A 337 12.29 -13.82 2.47
N VAL A 338 12.87 -14.52 3.45
CA VAL A 338 12.76 -14.20 4.88
C VAL A 338 14.14 -14.11 5.52
N GLY A 339 14.43 -13.04 6.26
CA GLY A 339 15.67 -12.92 7.03
C GLY A 339 15.74 -13.94 8.18
N GLY A 340 14.97 -13.70 9.23
CA GLY A 340 14.84 -14.61 10.38
C GLY A 340 13.45 -15.25 10.46
N HIS A 341 13.38 -16.57 10.30
CA HIS A 341 12.15 -17.32 10.53
C HIS A 341 12.12 -17.83 11.97
N THR A 342 11.20 -17.26 12.73
CA THR A 342 10.84 -17.79 14.04
C THR A 342 9.71 -18.76 13.88
N SER A 343 8.50 -18.35 13.45
CA SER A 343 7.24 -19.13 13.44
C SER A 343 6.44 -19.11 12.15
N GLY A 344 5.45 -20.01 12.08
CA GLY A 344 4.46 -20.10 11.02
C GLY A 344 4.83 -21.12 9.96
N ILE A 345 3.97 -21.23 8.94
CA ILE A 345 4.22 -22.04 7.76
C ILE A 345 4.66 -21.11 6.62
N ILE A 346 5.74 -21.46 5.94
CA ILE A 346 6.09 -20.86 4.64
C ILE A 346 5.76 -21.90 3.58
N SER A 347 4.76 -21.61 2.75
CA SER A 347 4.28 -22.56 1.74
C SER A 347 4.03 -21.90 0.40
N ASN A 348 4.40 -22.62 -0.66
CA ASN A 348 4.27 -22.17 -2.03
C ASN A 348 4.86 -20.77 -2.25
N CYS A 349 6.07 -20.52 -1.73
CA CYS A 349 6.74 -19.23 -1.90
C CYS A 349 7.99 -19.37 -2.74
N TYR A 350 8.47 -18.28 -3.34
CA TYR A 350 9.78 -18.30 -3.98
C TYR A 350 10.58 -17.01 -3.85
N ALA A 351 11.91 -17.12 -3.98
CA ALA A 351 12.81 -15.97 -4.09
C ALA A 351 13.76 -16.11 -5.28
N CYS A 352 13.87 -15.06 -6.09
CA CYS A 352 14.78 -15.01 -7.24
C CYS A 352 15.73 -13.81 -7.24
N GLY A 353 15.63 -12.93 -6.23
CA GLY A 353 16.55 -11.81 -6.06
C GLY A 353 17.96 -12.26 -5.62
N LEU A 354 18.98 -11.48 -6.00
CA LEU A 354 20.36 -11.69 -5.55
C LEU A 354 20.51 -11.36 -4.07
N VAL A 355 21.13 -12.27 -3.30
CA VAL A 355 21.39 -12.15 -1.87
C VAL A 355 22.89 -11.96 -1.62
N ILE A 356 23.25 -10.89 -0.91
CA ILE A 356 24.65 -10.57 -0.56
C ILE A 356 24.75 -10.27 0.93
N SER A 357 25.51 -11.07 1.67
CA SER A 357 25.88 -10.78 3.05
C SER A 357 27.20 -11.46 3.43
N PRO A 358 28.06 -10.83 4.25
CA PRO A 358 29.23 -11.47 4.85
C PRO A 358 28.89 -12.29 6.11
N GLY A 359 27.61 -12.35 6.52
CA GLY A 359 27.16 -13.13 7.68
C GLY A 359 27.33 -14.64 7.50
N ASN A 360 27.17 -15.38 8.60
CA ASN A 360 27.22 -16.84 8.64
C ASN A 360 25.88 -17.46 8.21
N ASP A 361 24.77 -16.82 8.58
CA ASP A 361 23.42 -17.32 8.33
C ASP A 361 22.78 -16.59 7.14
N VAL A 362 23.15 -17.06 5.95
CA VAL A 362 22.75 -16.51 4.66
C VAL A 362 22.13 -17.61 3.80
N GLY A 363 20.87 -17.46 3.43
CA GLY A 363 20.15 -18.44 2.62
C GLY A 363 19.49 -17.85 1.39
N GLY A 364 19.37 -18.68 0.35
CA GLY A 364 18.68 -18.31 -0.88
C GLY A 364 17.19 -18.04 -0.67
N LEU A 365 16.54 -18.76 0.26
CA LEU A 365 15.16 -18.49 0.67
C LEU A 365 15.08 -17.87 2.07
N ILE A 366 15.71 -18.50 3.07
CA ILE A 366 15.60 -18.14 4.48
C ILE A 366 16.99 -17.93 5.07
N GLY A 367 17.22 -16.81 5.75
CA GLY A 367 18.51 -16.56 6.39
C GLY A 367 18.77 -17.49 7.56
N HIS A 368 17.86 -17.54 8.53
CA HIS A 368 17.99 -18.38 9.72
C HIS A 368 16.65 -18.94 10.21
N ASP A 369 16.62 -20.23 10.51
CA ASP A 369 15.50 -20.90 11.20
C ASP A 369 15.84 -21.15 12.67
N LEU A 370 15.04 -20.62 13.57
CA LEU A 370 15.28 -20.73 15.02
C LEU A 370 14.76 -22.04 15.65
N TRP A 371 13.76 -22.71 15.08
CA TRP A 371 13.07 -23.81 15.77
C TRP A 371 12.71 -25.02 14.89
N GLY A 372 13.28 -25.14 13.68
CA GLY A 372 13.11 -26.32 12.82
C GLY A 372 11.68 -26.46 12.30
N ARG A 373 11.19 -25.42 11.62
CA ARG A 373 9.77 -25.21 11.37
C ARG A 373 9.28 -25.74 10.02
N SER A 374 7.97 -25.67 9.82
CA SER A 374 7.30 -26.30 8.69
C SER A 374 7.39 -25.46 7.42
N TYR A 375 8.18 -25.95 6.47
CA TYR A 375 8.25 -25.45 5.10
C TYR A 375 7.47 -26.38 4.19
N GLN A 376 6.86 -25.83 3.15
CA GLN A 376 6.17 -26.64 2.15
C GLN A 376 6.46 -26.06 0.76
N LYS A 377 7.10 -26.87 -0.09
CA LYS A 377 7.14 -26.66 -1.55
C LYS A 377 7.53 -25.23 -1.95
N SER A 378 8.59 -24.69 -1.35
CA SER A 378 9.04 -23.32 -1.60
C SER A 378 10.42 -23.32 -2.24
N PHE A 379 10.68 -22.35 -3.12
CA PHE A 379 11.79 -22.41 -4.06
C PHE A 379 12.71 -21.21 -4.00
N TRP A 380 13.99 -21.39 -4.31
CA TRP A 380 14.91 -20.27 -4.49
C TRP A 380 15.81 -20.51 -5.70
N ASP A 381 16.21 -19.40 -6.34
CA ASP A 381 17.05 -19.47 -7.54
C ASP A 381 18.53 -19.67 -7.18
N GLU A 382 19.01 -20.90 -7.40
CA GLU A 382 20.40 -21.28 -7.12
C GLU A 382 21.38 -20.81 -8.19
N THR A 383 20.90 -20.48 -9.39
CA THR A 383 21.74 -19.91 -10.45
C THR A 383 22.11 -18.47 -10.11
N VAL A 384 21.15 -17.70 -9.57
CA VAL A 384 21.38 -16.33 -9.08
C VAL A 384 22.21 -16.33 -7.80
N ASN A 385 21.91 -17.25 -6.87
CA ASN A 385 22.50 -17.30 -5.53
C ASN A 385 23.49 -18.47 -5.35
N ALA A 386 24.35 -18.67 -6.33
CA ALA A 386 25.27 -19.80 -6.38
C ALA A 386 26.15 -19.89 -5.12
N GLY A 387 26.15 -21.07 -4.50
CA GLY A 387 26.96 -21.37 -3.32
C GLY A 387 26.26 -21.12 -1.97
N LEU A 388 25.03 -20.59 -1.97
CA LEU A 388 24.20 -20.53 -0.75
C LEU A 388 23.48 -21.85 -0.48
N ASN A 389 23.05 -22.03 0.76
CA ASN A 389 22.04 -23.02 1.13
C ASN A 389 20.63 -22.40 0.98
N GLY A 390 19.59 -23.22 0.93
CA GLY A 390 18.21 -22.70 0.96
C GLY A 390 17.85 -22.02 2.28
N ILE A 391 18.29 -22.61 3.40
CA ILE A 391 18.24 -22.04 4.75
C ILE A 391 19.69 -21.87 5.23
N GLY A 392 20.07 -20.71 5.76
CA GLY A 392 21.47 -20.43 6.10
C GLY A 392 22.07 -21.37 7.16
N ASN A 393 21.30 -21.74 8.18
CA ASN A 393 21.79 -22.49 9.35
C ASN A 393 21.37 -23.98 9.40
N THR A 394 20.53 -24.43 8.48
CA THR A 394 20.00 -25.81 8.45
C THR A 394 19.59 -26.20 7.03
N SER A 395 19.00 -27.38 6.86
CA SER A 395 18.46 -27.85 5.59
C SER A 395 17.07 -28.46 5.78
N ASP A 396 16.15 -28.18 4.87
CA ASP A 396 14.84 -28.82 4.81
C ASP A 396 14.53 -29.18 3.35
N PRO A 397 14.06 -30.41 3.04
CA PRO A 397 13.75 -30.82 1.67
C PRO A 397 12.61 -30.04 1.01
N ASN A 398 11.80 -29.29 1.77
CA ASN A 398 10.74 -28.44 1.25
C ASN A 398 11.20 -27.02 0.91
N VAL A 399 12.48 -26.70 1.18
CA VAL A 399 13.16 -25.50 0.69
C VAL A 399 14.06 -25.90 -0.48
N ILE A 400 13.49 -25.81 -1.67
CA ILE A 400 14.00 -26.45 -2.88
C ILE A 400 14.87 -25.47 -3.65
N ALA A 401 16.11 -25.87 -3.91
CA ALA A 401 17.00 -25.17 -4.83
C ALA A 401 16.63 -25.55 -6.26
N GLU A 402 16.45 -24.57 -7.14
CA GLU A 402 16.24 -24.81 -8.57
C GLU A 402 16.99 -23.77 -9.40
N THR A 403 17.38 -24.18 -10.62
CA THR A 403 18.01 -23.27 -11.58
C THR A 403 17.01 -22.26 -12.13
N THR A 404 17.48 -21.09 -12.58
CA THR A 404 16.63 -20.11 -13.28
C THR A 404 15.82 -20.75 -14.39
N ALA A 405 16.45 -21.60 -15.20
CA ALA A 405 15.79 -22.27 -16.33
C ALA A 405 14.69 -23.25 -15.91
N ASN A 406 14.74 -23.81 -14.69
CA ASN A 406 13.67 -24.65 -14.16
C ASN A 406 12.60 -23.83 -13.45
N LEU A 407 12.97 -22.78 -12.72
CA LEU A 407 12.01 -21.84 -12.13
C LEU A 407 11.21 -21.06 -13.18
N GLN A 408 11.66 -21.08 -14.43
CA GLN A 408 10.92 -20.54 -15.56
C GLN A 408 10.00 -21.56 -16.23
N LYS A 409 9.84 -22.79 -15.69
CA LYS A 409 8.92 -23.81 -16.21
C LYS A 409 7.77 -24.05 -15.25
N SER A 410 6.53 -23.94 -15.73
CA SER A 410 5.33 -24.18 -14.90
C SER A 410 5.30 -25.60 -14.32
N ALA A 411 5.79 -26.58 -15.08
CA ALA A 411 5.90 -27.97 -14.66
C ALA A 411 6.70 -28.15 -13.35
N THR A 412 7.69 -27.29 -13.07
CA THR A 412 8.46 -27.34 -11.81
C THR A 412 7.55 -27.17 -10.60
N PHE A 413 6.52 -26.33 -10.71
CA PHE A 413 5.62 -25.98 -9.62
C PHE A 413 4.37 -26.86 -9.60
N THR A 414 3.76 -27.13 -10.76
CA THR A 414 2.56 -27.99 -10.82
C THR A 414 2.87 -29.44 -10.42
N ASN A 415 4.07 -29.95 -10.70
CA ASN A 415 4.49 -31.29 -10.25
C ASN A 415 4.58 -31.42 -8.73
N VAL A 416 4.78 -30.31 -8.01
CA VAL A 416 4.75 -30.30 -6.54
C VAL A 416 3.40 -29.82 -6.00
N GLY A 417 2.44 -29.50 -6.86
CA GLY A 417 1.06 -29.14 -6.51
C GLY A 417 0.88 -27.67 -6.12
N TRP A 418 1.56 -26.75 -6.81
CA TRP A 418 1.15 -25.34 -6.84
C TRP A 418 -0.04 -25.15 -7.76
N ASP A 419 -1.00 -24.35 -7.30
CA ASP A 419 -2.27 -24.06 -7.97
C ASP A 419 -2.10 -22.97 -9.03
N PHE A 420 -2.07 -23.42 -10.29
CA PHE A 420 -1.84 -22.60 -11.47
C PHE A 420 -3.12 -22.42 -12.29
N VAL A 421 -3.29 -21.22 -12.84
CA VAL A 421 -4.34 -20.93 -13.81
C VAL A 421 -4.36 -21.98 -14.92
N GLY A 422 -5.48 -22.68 -15.05
CA GLY A 422 -5.73 -23.62 -16.15
C GLY A 422 -5.42 -25.08 -15.85
N GLU A 423 -5.08 -25.43 -14.61
CA GLU A 423 -5.15 -26.80 -14.12
C GLU A 423 -6.15 -26.92 -12.97
N THR A 424 -6.65 -28.13 -12.72
CA THR A 424 -7.66 -28.41 -11.67
C THR A 424 -7.23 -29.58 -10.79
N TYR A 425 -5.98 -30.03 -10.91
CA TYR A 425 -5.52 -31.26 -10.25
C TYR A 425 -5.13 -30.98 -8.81
N ASN A 426 -4.63 -29.78 -8.52
CA ASN A 426 -4.10 -29.44 -7.21
C ASN A 426 -4.85 -28.27 -6.51
N GLY A 427 -5.91 -27.75 -7.13
CA GLY A 427 -6.79 -26.72 -6.61
C GLY A 427 -7.59 -26.06 -7.73
N ASP A 428 -8.56 -25.24 -7.36
CA ASP A 428 -9.34 -24.38 -8.29
C ASP A 428 -9.22 -22.89 -7.87
N LEU A 429 -8.23 -22.54 -7.03
CA LEU A 429 -8.03 -21.18 -6.53
C LEU A 429 -7.11 -20.36 -7.43
N ASP A 430 -6.40 -21.00 -8.37
CA ASP A 430 -5.68 -20.36 -9.47
C ASP A 430 -4.74 -19.25 -8.97
N TYR A 431 -3.87 -19.52 -7.99
CA TYR A 431 -2.99 -18.51 -7.39
C TYR A 431 -1.91 -18.00 -8.34
N TRP A 432 -1.40 -18.87 -9.20
CA TRP A 432 -0.19 -18.63 -10.00
C TRP A 432 -0.49 -18.65 -11.50
N ARG A 433 0.26 -17.86 -12.25
CA ARG A 433 0.22 -17.82 -13.72
C ARG A 433 1.62 -17.58 -14.27
N MET A 434 1.91 -18.16 -15.43
CA MET A 434 3.14 -17.91 -16.19
C MET A 434 2.79 -17.59 -17.62
N CYS A 435 3.51 -16.62 -18.21
CA CYS A 435 3.32 -16.22 -19.60
C CYS A 435 4.47 -16.62 -20.50
N GLY A 436 4.14 -17.33 -21.59
CA GLY A 436 5.09 -17.83 -22.57
C GLY A 436 5.69 -19.18 -22.18
N ASP A 437 6.02 -19.98 -23.19
CA ASP A 437 6.73 -21.25 -23.02
C ASP A 437 8.10 -20.98 -22.36
N ASP A 438 8.18 -21.20 -21.05
CA ASP A 438 9.40 -21.42 -20.29
C ASP A 438 10.42 -20.26 -20.12
N LEU A 439 10.01 -18.97 -20.08
CA LEU A 439 10.96 -17.83 -20.05
C LEU A 439 10.78 -16.77 -18.93
N VAL A 440 9.78 -16.91 -18.06
CA VAL A 440 9.53 -15.97 -16.95
C VAL A 440 9.25 -16.73 -15.65
N TYR A 441 9.54 -16.12 -14.50
CA TYR A 441 9.14 -16.70 -13.21
C TYR A 441 7.61 -16.69 -13.04
N PRO A 442 7.02 -17.53 -12.17
CA PRO A 442 5.61 -17.47 -11.85
C PRO A 442 5.21 -16.11 -11.28
N GLU A 443 4.14 -15.55 -11.80
CA GLU A 443 3.50 -14.36 -11.25
C GLU A 443 2.18 -14.76 -10.62
N LEU A 444 1.69 -13.94 -9.70
CA LEU A 444 0.39 -14.13 -9.08
C LEU A 444 -0.70 -13.81 -10.10
N SER A 445 -1.72 -14.65 -10.16
CA SER A 445 -2.78 -14.55 -11.18
C SER A 445 -3.50 -13.20 -11.17
N TRP A 446 -3.65 -12.58 -10.00
CA TRP A 446 -4.27 -11.26 -9.85
C TRP A 446 -3.42 -10.11 -10.43
N GLN A 447 -2.14 -10.33 -10.76
CA GLN A 447 -1.31 -9.33 -11.44
C GLN A 447 -1.70 -9.12 -12.91
N PHE A 448 -2.51 -10.02 -13.47
CA PHE A 448 -2.96 -9.93 -14.86
C PHE A 448 -4.31 -9.23 -14.95
N LEU A 449 -4.49 -8.41 -15.98
CA LEU A 449 -5.77 -7.73 -16.22
C LEU A 449 -6.90 -8.73 -16.48
N ALA A 450 -8.10 -8.42 -15.96
CA ALA A 450 -9.30 -9.16 -16.34
C ALA A 450 -9.52 -9.00 -17.86
N GLY A 451 -9.58 -10.11 -18.58
CA GLY A 451 -9.62 -10.12 -20.05
C GLY A 451 -8.30 -10.50 -20.72
N ASP A 452 -7.19 -10.54 -19.99
CA ASP A 452 -5.90 -11.10 -20.46
C ASP A 452 -6.00 -12.64 -20.32
N LEU A 453 -6.51 -13.27 -21.36
CA LEU A 453 -6.81 -14.70 -21.41
C LEU A 453 -5.64 -15.49 -21.99
N LEU A 454 -4.97 -14.91 -22.97
CA LEU A 454 -3.82 -15.45 -23.67
C LEU A 454 -2.62 -14.53 -23.48
N CYS A 455 -1.48 -15.13 -23.19
CA CYS A 455 -0.23 -14.38 -23.18
C CYS A 455 0.15 -13.92 -24.60
N PRO A 456 0.88 -12.80 -24.76
CA PRO A 456 1.56 -12.02 -23.70
C PRO A 456 0.71 -10.96 -22.97
N ALA A 457 1.25 -10.50 -21.84
CA ALA A 457 0.63 -9.67 -20.80
C ALA A 457 -0.05 -8.36 -21.29
N GLY A 458 -1.34 -8.45 -21.58
CA GLY A 458 -2.18 -7.37 -22.05
C GLY A 458 -3.53 -7.90 -22.51
N VAL A 459 -4.43 -7.03 -22.95
CA VAL A 459 -5.70 -7.44 -23.57
C VAL A 459 -5.72 -6.99 -25.01
N ASP A 460 -5.60 -7.92 -25.93
CA ASP A 460 -5.53 -7.66 -27.35
C ASP A 460 -6.50 -8.53 -28.19
N ILE A 461 -6.30 -8.51 -29.50
CA ILE A 461 -7.16 -9.21 -30.45
C ILE A 461 -7.11 -10.73 -30.31
N LEU A 462 -6.01 -11.29 -29.80
CA LEU A 462 -5.86 -12.71 -29.52
C LEU A 462 -6.72 -13.10 -28.33
N ASP A 463 -6.75 -12.28 -27.27
CA ASP A 463 -7.65 -12.50 -26.13
C ASP A 463 -9.10 -12.46 -26.53
N LEU A 464 -9.48 -11.46 -27.32
CA LEU A 464 -10.84 -11.35 -27.84
C LEU A 464 -11.19 -12.54 -28.74
N ALA A 465 -10.26 -12.98 -29.59
CA ALA A 465 -10.48 -14.14 -30.46
C ALA A 465 -10.65 -15.42 -29.65
N TYR A 466 -9.85 -15.61 -28.60
CA TYR A 466 -9.95 -16.74 -27.68
C TYR A 466 -11.27 -16.73 -26.93
N TRP A 467 -11.63 -15.61 -26.32
CA TRP A 467 -12.92 -15.46 -25.63
C TRP A 467 -14.11 -15.67 -26.58
N ALA A 468 -14.05 -15.12 -27.78
CA ALA A 468 -15.11 -15.26 -28.78
C ALA A 468 -15.27 -16.72 -29.26
N ALA A 469 -14.24 -17.55 -29.15
CA ALA A 469 -14.35 -18.98 -29.41
C ALA A 469 -15.21 -19.73 -28.37
N HIS A 470 -15.42 -19.12 -27.20
CA HIS A 470 -16.24 -19.60 -26.09
C HIS A 470 -17.55 -18.83 -25.94
N TRP A 471 -17.90 -17.98 -26.89
CA TRP A 471 -19.12 -17.18 -26.87
C TRP A 471 -20.37 -18.07 -26.74
N LEU A 472 -21.20 -17.78 -25.74
CA LEU A 472 -22.41 -18.53 -25.39
C LEU A 472 -22.16 -19.94 -24.83
N ASP A 473 -20.94 -20.25 -24.39
CA ASP A 473 -20.71 -21.43 -23.55
C ASP A 473 -21.56 -21.30 -22.27
N VAL A 474 -22.09 -22.43 -21.78
CA VAL A 474 -23.00 -22.52 -20.62
C VAL A 474 -22.57 -23.66 -19.71
N ASN A 475 -23.07 -23.63 -18.46
CA ASN A 475 -22.60 -24.49 -17.36
C ASN A 475 -21.13 -24.19 -17.01
N CYS A 476 -20.77 -22.90 -17.05
CA CYS A 476 -19.47 -22.44 -16.61
C CYS A 476 -19.41 -22.54 -15.08
N ASP A 477 -18.45 -23.30 -14.56
CA ASP A 477 -18.24 -23.47 -13.12
C ASP A 477 -16.77 -23.77 -12.84
N ALA A 478 -16.41 -23.91 -11.57
CA ALA A 478 -15.03 -24.19 -11.17
C ALA A 478 -14.43 -25.43 -11.88
N SER A 479 -15.25 -26.47 -12.17
CA SER A 479 -14.77 -27.73 -12.76
C SER A 479 -14.29 -27.60 -14.21
N ASN A 480 -14.69 -26.53 -14.91
CA ASN A 480 -14.23 -26.21 -16.25
C ASN A 480 -13.51 -24.86 -16.34
N ASN A 481 -13.04 -24.36 -15.18
CA ASN A 481 -12.44 -23.05 -15.01
C ASN A 481 -13.31 -21.95 -15.65
N TYR A 482 -14.60 -21.91 -15.28
CA TYR A 482 -15.58 -20.91 -15.75
C TYR A 482 -15.55 -20.74 -17.28
N CYS A 483 -15.73 -21.86 -17.98
CA CYS A 483 -15.62 -21.97 -19.44
C CYS A 483 -14.29 -21.45 -19.97
N ARG A 484 -13.19 -21.99 -19.42
CA ARG A 484 -11.81 -21.61 -19.75
C ARG A 484 -11.56 -20.11 -19.61
N ARG A 485 -12.09 -19.52 -18.53
CA ARG A 485 -12.01 -18.12 -18.14
C ARG A 485 -12.83 -17.19 -19.03
N GLY A 486 -13.79 -17.74 -19.77
CA GLY A 486 -14.71 -16.98 -20.61
C GLY A 486 -15.81 -16.27 -19.82
N ASP A 487 -16.27 -16.90 -18.74
CA ASP A 487 -17.28 -16.37 -17.82
C ASP A 487 -16.56 -15.62 -16.69
N PHE A 488 -16.47 -14.30 -16.80
CA PHE A 488 -15.74 -13.45 -15.86
C PHE A 488 -16.59 -13.02 -14.67
N ASN A 489 -17.91 -13.01 -14.82
CA ASN A 489 -18.84 -12.61 -13.77
C ASN A 489 -19.33 -13.81 -12.92
N HIS A 490 -18.97 -15.02 -13.33
CA HIS A 490 -19.29 -16.32 -12.73
C HIS A 490 -20.81 -16.56 -12.64
N ASP A 491 -21.58 -16.12 -13.63
CA ASP A 491 -23.03 -16.32 -13.70
C ASP A 491 -23.45 -17.63 -14.39
N GLY A 492 -22.46 -18.40 -14.86
CA GLY A 492 -22.65 -19.72 -15.43
C GLY A 492 -22.69 -19.75 -16.96
N CYS A 493 -22.47 -18.62 -17.62
CA CYS A 493 -22.38 -18.52 -19.07
C CYS A 493 -21.38 -17.47 -19.55
N VAL A 494 -20.92 -17.62 -20.80
CA VAL A 494 -20.06 -16.63 -21.47
C VAL A 494 -20.92 -15.72 -22.33
N ASP A 495 -21.11 -14.47 -21.90
CA ASP A 495 -22.05 -13.57 -22.53
C ASP A 495 -21.60 -12.09 -22.62
N LEU A 496 -22.52 -11.22 -23.02
CA LEU A 496 -22.20 -9.80 -23.26
C LEU A 496 -21.71 -9.08 -21.99
N PHE A 497 -22.11 -9.53 -20.81
CA PHE A 497 -21.63 -8.99 -19.55
C PHE A 497 -20.19 -9.37 -19.26
N ASP A 498 -19.71 -10.49 -19.79
CA ASP A 498 -18.30 -10.90 -19.72
C ASP A 498 -17.44 -10.09 -20.68
N TYR A 499 -17.96 -9.77 -21.87
CA TYR A 499 -17.27 -8.94 -22.85
C TYR A 499 -16.77 -7.61 -22.27
N ARG A 500 -17.49 -7.05 -21.28
CA ARG A 500 -17.14 -5.76 -20.66
C ARG A 500 -15.73 -5.79 -20.05
N PHE A 501 -15.25 -6.94 -19.58
CA PHE A 501 -13.92 -7.07 -18.97
C PHE A 501 -12.83 -6.97 -20.02
N ILE A 502 -13.00 -7.62 -21.17
CA ILE A 502 -12.11 -7.46 -22.34
C ILE A 502 -12.15 -6.00 -22.83
N ALA A 503 -13.35 -5.45 -23.01
CA ALA A 503 -13.52 -4.08 -23.51
C ALA A 503 -12.91 -3.02 -22.57
N ALA A 504 -13.03 -3.19 -21.24
CA ALA A 504 -12.50 -2.26 -20.25
C ALA A 504 -10.96 -2.22 -20.20
N HIS A 505 -10.31 -3.25 -20.74
CA HIS A 505 -8.86 -3.40 -20.74
C HIS A 505 -8.26 -3.43 -22.14
N TRP A 506 -9.07 -3.24 -23.19
CA TRP A 506 -8.64 -3.29 -24.58
C TRP A 506 -7.40 -2.43 -24.86
N LEU A 507 -6.35 -3.07 -25.36
CA LEU A 507 -5.01 -2.52 -25.65
C LEU A 507 -4.27 -1.96 -24.42
N LYS A 508 -4.67 -2.33 -23.20
CA LYS A 508 -3.84 -2.14 -22.02
C LYS A 508 -2.77 -3.23 -21.96
N ILE A 509 -1.59 -2.84 -21.51
CA ILE A 509 -0.42 -3.69 -21.29
C ILE A 509 -0.20 -3.70 -19.77
N ASN A 510 0.09 -4.86 -19.19
CA ASN A 510 0.33 -5.00 -17.74
C ASN A 510 1.59 -4.27 -17.27
#